data_AF-A0A016UPG3-F1
#
_entry.id   AF-A0A016UPG3-F1
#
_cell.length_a   1.000
_cell.length_b   1.000
_cell.length_c   1.000
_cell.angle_alpha   90.00
_cell.angle_beta   90.00
_cell.angle_gamma   90.00
#
_symmetry.space_group_name_H-M   'P 1'
#
loop_
_entity.id
_entity.type
_entity.pdbx_description
1 polymer ?
#
loop_
_entity_poly.entity_id
_entity_poly.type
_entity_poly.pdbx_seq_one_letter_code
_entity_poly.pdbx_strand_id
1 'polypeptide(L)'
;MIQLISLLSLITVMQACLPGTGTDTAKMTIDFEVPYTESNRKHYENLVKEALNKIASQYHRLKYNSGGVTVTSRSVDGKLLVDVLVVNVACKYKEIFEVKFKSHIGDHPFNVTCPAQ
;
A
#
# COMPACT_ATOMS: atom_id res chain seq x y z
N MET A 1 -16.72 -13.71 -55.84
CA MET A 1 -17.46 -14.75 -55.09
C MET A 1 -16.41 -15.70 -54.55
N ILE A 2 -16.12 -15.88 -53.27
CA ILE A 2 -16.80 -15.75 -51.97
C ILE A 2 -15.59 -15.70 -50.99
N GLN A 3 -15.41 -14.66 -50.15
CA GLN A 3 -15.74 -14.67 -48.71
C GLN A 3 -15.19 -15.94 -48.00
N LEU A 4 -14.48 -15.97 -46.87
CA LEU A 4 -14.56 -15.22 -45.62
C LEU A 4 -13.56 -15.93 -44.64
N ILE A 5 -12.99 -15.20 -43.66
CA ILE A 5 -12.52 -15.69 -42.32
C ILE A 5 -11.26 -16.60 -42.33
N SER A 6 -10.13 -16.28 -41.69
CA SER A 6 -9.90 -16.05 -40.25
C SER A 6 -8.72 -15.08 -40.10
N LEU A 7 -8.88 -13.81 -39.70
CA LEU A 7 -9.21 -13.30 -38.36
C LEU A 7 -8.66 -14.11 -37.16
N LEU A 8 -7.75 -13.43 -36.45
CA LEU A 8 -7.54 -13.45 -35.00
C LEU A 8 -6.93 -14.70 -34.38
N SER A 9 -5.64 -14.59 -34.09
CA SER A 9 -5.13 -14.98 -32.78
C SER A 9 -4.15 -13.91 -32.30
N LEU A 10 -4.67 -12.70 -32.05
CA LEU A 10 -4.01 -11.83 -31.07
C LEU A 10 -4.06 -12.61 -29.76
N ILE A 11 -2.93 -13.20 -29.38
CA ILE A 11 -2.72 -13.69 -28.03
C ILE A 11 -2.61 -12.44 -27.16
N THR A 12 -3.76 -11.91 -26.76
CA THR A 12 -3.84 -11.04 -25.60
C THR A 12 -3.31 -11.85 -24.45
N VAL A 13 -2.11 -11.54 -24.01
CA VAL A 13 -1.58 -11.94 -22.71
C VAL A 13 -2.53 -11.31 -21.69
N MET A 14 -3.62 -12.02 -21.37
CA MET A 14 -4.31 -11.83 -20.11
C MET A 14 -3.32 -12.29 -19.05
N GLN A 15 -2.50 -11.36 -18.55
CA GLN A 15 -1.98 -11.48 -17.19
C GLN A 15 -3.21 -11.61 -16.32
N ALA A 16 -3.49 -12.86 -15.96
CA ALA A 16 -4.55 -13.19 -15.05
C ALA A 16 -4.38 -12.32 -13.81
N CYS A 17 -5.45 -11.61 -13.49
CA CYS A 17 -5.67 -10.97 -12.22
C CYS A 17 -5.59 -12.01 -11.11
N LEU A 18 -4.37 -12.34 -10.70
CA LEU A 18 -4.14 -13.25 -9.60
C LEU A 18 -4.53 -12.49 -8.33
N PRO A 19 -5.49 -13.01 -7.54
CA PRO A 19 -5.84 -12.38 -6.28
C PRO A 19 -4.63 -12.41 -5.35
N GLY A 20 -4.30 -11.27 -4.75
CA GLY A 20 -3.14 -11.10 -3.88
C GLY A 20 -2.99 -12.25 -2.86
N THR A 21 -1.99 -13.09 -3.08
CA THR A 21 -1.69 -14.31 -2.33
C THR A 21 -0.82 -14.06 -1.09
N GLY A 22 -0.45 -12.79 -0.83
CA GLY A 22 0.58 -12.46 0.15
C GLY A 22 1.97 -12.36 -0.47
N THR A 23 2.07 -12.07 -1.77
CA THR A 23 3.34 -11.81 -2.51
C THR A 23 3.41 -10.39 -3.07
N ASP A 24 2.39 -9.56 -2.85
CA ASP A 24 2.30 -8.24 -3.45
C ASP A 24 3.21 -7.24 -2.73
N THR A 25 3.64 -6.21 -3.45
CA THR A 25 4.28 -5.04 -2.87
C THR A 25 3.29 -3.87 -2.89
N ALA A 26 2.90 -3.39 -1.72
CA ALA A 26 2.09 -2.19 -1.58
C ALA A 26 2.96 -0.98 -1.24
N LYS A 27 2.56 0.16 -1.78
CA LYS A 27 3.09 1.48 -1.42
C LYS A 27 2.00 2.27 -0.74
N MET A 28 2.34 3.01 0.30
CA MET A 28 1.43 3.93 0.96
C MET A 28 2.13 5.24 1.22
N THR A 29 1.40 6.34 1.01
CA THR A 29 1.87 7.69 1.31
C THR A 29 0.87 8.34 2.24
N ILE A 30 1.35 8.94 3.34
CA ILE A 30 0.55 9.64 4.34
C ILE A 30 0.98 11.11 4.41
N ASP A 31 0.01 12.01 4.39
CA ASP A 31 0.21 13.44 4.62
C ASP A 31 -0.21 13.80 6.05
N PHE A 32 0.73 14.28 6.85
CA PHE A 32 0.47 14.64 8.25
C PHE A 32 0.17 16.13 8.46
N GLU A 33 0.18 16.96 7.42
CA GLU A 33 -0.10 18.41 7.47
C GLU A 33 0.75 19.21 8.49
N VAL A 34 1.81 18.62 9.03
CA VAL A 34 2.76 19.23 9.97
C VAL A 34 4.04 19.66 9.25
N PRO A 35 4.81 20.62 9.79
CA PRO A 35 6.11 20.98 9.24
C PRO A 35 7.09 19.81 9.26
N TYR A 36 7.94 19.71 8.23
CA TYR A 36 9.04 18.76 8.24
C TYR A 36 10.12 19.20 9.24
N THR A 37 10.23 18.49 10.36
CA THR A 37 11.31 18.61 11.34
C THR A 37 11.81 17.21 11.72
N GLU A 38 13.04 17.09 12.22
CA GLU A 38 13.55 15.78 12.67
C GLU A 38 12.72 15.16 13.80
N SER A 39 12.12 16.00 14.66
CA SER A 39 11.23 15.53 15.73
C SER A 39 9.93 14.98 15.15
N ASN A 40 9.28 15.73 14.25
CA ASN A 40 8.04 15.27 13.59
C ASN A 40 8.31 14.02 12.76
N ARG A 41 9.39 14.01 11.97
CA ARG A 41 9.80 12.84 11.19
C ARG A 41 9.86 11.58 12.06
N LYS A 42 10.65 11.60 13.15
CA LYS A 42 10.78 10.44 14.04
C LYS A 42 9.46 10.04 14.68
N HIS A 43 8.67 11.03 15.14
CA HIS A 43 7.38 10.78 15.77
C HIS A 43 6.42 10.07 14.82
N TYR A 44 6.21 10.61 13.63
CA TYR A 44 5.24 10.08 12.68
C TYR A 44 5.70 8.80 11.98
N GLU A 45 7.00 8.62 11.71
CA GLU A 45 7.53 7.31 11.26
C GLU A 45 7.25 6.22 12.30
N ASN A 46 7.43 6.52 13.59
CA ASN A 46 7.16 5.57 14.66
C ASN A 46 5.65 5.30 14.80
N LEU A 47 4.81 6.34 14.74
CA LEU A 47 3.36 6.19 14.75
C LEU A 47 2.88 5.24 13.64
N VAL A 48 3.38 5.42 12.42
CA VAL A 48 3.06 4.56 11.28
C VAL A 48 3.55 3.13 11.50
N LYS A 49 4.79 2.93 11.97
CA LYS A 49 5.33 1.58 12.29
C LYS A 49 4.49 0.88 13.35
N GLU A 50 4.11 1.58 14.42
CA GLU A 50 3.28 1.03 15.48
C GLU A 50 1.88 0.65 14.97
N ALA A 51 1.26 1.49 14.14
CA ALA A 51 -0.03 1.19 13.52
C ALA A 51 0.05 -0.07 12.66
N LEU A 52 1.07 -0.18 11.79
CA LEU A 52 1.29 -1.38 10.97
C LEU A 52 1.46 -2.63 11.83
N ASN A 53 2.28 -2.58 12.88
CA ASN A 53 2.53 -3.72 13.76
C ASN A 53 1.27 -4.13 14.55
N LYS A 54 0.47 -3.17 15.02
CA LYS A 54 -0.82 -3.43 15.68
C LYS A 54 -1.80 -4.13 14.74
N ILE A 55 -1.90 -3.67 13.50
CA ILE A 55 -2.81 -4.29 12.51
C ILE A 55 -2.36 -5.71 12.18
N ALA A 56 -1.07 -5.91 11.89
CA ALA A 56 -0.56 -7.24 11.55
C ALA A 56 -0.69 -8.26 12.71
N SER A 57 -0.57 -7.80 13.96
CA SER A 57 -0.74 -8.68 15.14
C SER A 57 -2.20 -9.04 15.39
N GLN A 58 -3.14 -8.12 15.18
CA GLN A 58 -4.57 -8.34 15.46
C GLN A 58 -5.32 -9.03 14.31
N TYR A 59 -4.90 -8.83 13.07
CA TYR A 59 -5.64 -9.29 11.88
C TYR A 59 -4.77 -10.25 11.06
N HIS A 60 -4.98 -11.56 11.27
CA HIS A 60 -4.19 -12.61 10.60
C HIS A 60 -4.14 -12.51 9.06
N ARG A 61 -5.20 -11.94 8.45
CA ARG A 61 -5.32 -11.73 6.99
C ARG A 61 -4.53 -10.52 6.47
N LEU A 62 -4.10 -9.63 7.36
CA LEU A 62 -3.35 -8.40 7.07
C LEU A 62 -1.88 -8.50 7.51
N LYS A 63 -1.40 -9.71 7.80
CA LYS A 63 0.00 -9.97 8.11
C LYS A 63 0.87 -9.59 6.90
N TYR A 64 2.06 -9.09 7.21
CA TYR A 64 3.12 -8.79 6.27
C TYR A 64 4.44 -9.36 6.78
N ASN A 65 5.46 -9.42 5.91
CA ASN A 65 6.82 -9.73 6.35
C ASN A 65 7.42 -8.50 7.03
N SER A 66 7.68 -8.55 8.33
CA SER A 66 8.22 -7.42 9.10
C SER A 66 9.61 -6.98 8.61
N GLY A 67 10.41 -7.89 8.05
CA GLY A 67 11.68 -7.57 7.40
C GLY A 67 11.53 -6.88 6.03
N GLY A 68 10.30 -6.75 5.54
CA GLY A 68 9.98 -6.11 4.26
C GLY A 68 9.08 -4.88 4.39
N VAL A 69 9.08 -4.24 5.57
CA VAL A 69 8.50 -2.91 5.77
C VAL A 69 9.61 -1.87 5.77
N THR A 70 9.49 -0.88 4.88
CA THR A 70 10.30 0.34 4.91
C THR A 70 9.38 1.52 5.17
N VAL A 71 9.70 2.32 6.18
CA VAL A 71 9.00 3.58 6.49
C VAL A 71 10.04 4.69 6.45
N THR A 72 9.82 5.67 5.59
CA THR A 72 10.70 6.81 5.36
C THR A 72 9.88 8.07 5.25
N SER A 73 10.46 9.23 5.51
CA SER A 73 9.77 10.51 5.31
C SER A 73 10.56 11.45 4.44
N ARG A 74 9.85 12.39 3.83
CA ARG A 74 10.41 13.49 3.05
C ARG A 74 9.63 14.78 3.27
N SER A 75 10.28 15.90 2.95
CA SER A 75 9.64 17.21 2.92
C SER A 75 9.02 17.42 1.54
N VAL A 76 7.74 17.78 1.50
CA VAL A 76 7.04 18.23 0.30
C VAL A 76 6.37 19.55 0.65
N ASP A 77 6.78 20.63 -0.01
CA ASP A 77 6.30 21.99 0.27
C ASP A 77 6.41 22.40 1.76
N GLY A 78 7.48 21.93 2.43
CA GLY A 78 7.73 22.18 3.85
C GLY A 78 6.89 21.32 4.80
N LYS A 79 6.00 20.47 4.28
CA LYS A 79 5.17 19.54 5.03
C LYS A 79 5.78 18.15 5.10
N LEU A 80 5.44 17.43 6.16
CA LEU A 80 5.88 16.05 6.38
C LEU A 80 5.00 15.08 5.61
N LEU A 81 5.63 14.33 4.72
CA LEU A 81 5.03 13.22 4.01
C LEU A 81 5.77 11.94 4.34
N VAL A 82 5.04 10.91 4.76
CA VAL A 82 5.58 9.60 5.14
C VAL A 82 5.26 8.59 4.05
N ASP A 83 6.30 7.98 3.50
CA ASP A 83 6.22 6.92 2.51
C ASP A 83 6.48 5.56 3.18
N VAL A 84 5.64 4.59 2.84
CA VAL A 84 5.69 3.22 3.32
C VAL A 84 5.75 2.28 2.13
N LEU A 85 6.70 1.35 2.19
CA LEU A 85 6.78 0.20 1.30
C LEU A 85 6.59 -1.06 2.12
N VAL A 86 5.63 -1.90 1.75
CA VAL A 86 5.40 -3.20 2.40
C VAL A 86 5.37 -4.29 1.35
N VAL A 87 6.16 -5.34 1.56
CA VAL A 87 6.16 -6.55 0.72
C VAL A 87 5.37 -7.68 1.36
N ASN A 88 4.96 -8.64 0.53
CA ASN A 88 4.21 -9.83 0.93
C ASN A 88 2.89 -9.50 1.63
N VAL A 89 2.13 -8.57 1.05
CA VAL A 89 0.79 -8.21 1.54
C VAL A 89 -0.30 -8.82 0.69
N ALA A 90 -1.47 -9.00 1.29
CA ALA A 90 -2.68 -9.42 0.59
C ALA A 90 -3.50 -8.20 0.17
N CYS A 91 -3.20 -7.65 -1.01
CA CYS A 91 -3.83 -6.42 -1.52
C CYS A 91 -5.36 -6.51 -1.70
N LYS A 92 -5.91 -7.73 -1.78
CA LYS A 92 -7.37 -7.95 -1.78
C LYS A 92 -8.09 -7.46 -0.51
N TYR A 93 -7.34 -7.20 0.58
CA TYR A 93 -7.89 -6.66 1.82
C TYR A 93 -7.57 -5.17 2.01
N LYS A 94 -7.22 -4.44 0.94
CA LYS A 94 -6.91 -3.01 0.97
C LYS A 94 -7.94 -2.21 1.76
N GLU A 95 -9.23 -2.31 1.41
CA GLU A 95 -10.28 -1.51 2.06
C GLU A 95 -10.36 -1.76 3.58
N ILE A 96 -10.21 -3.03 4.01
CA ILE A 96 -10.19 -3.39 5.42
C ILE A 96 -8.96 -2.79 6.09
N PHE A 97 -7.79 -2.89 5.45
CA PHE A 97 -6.56 -2.27 5.95
C PHE A 97 -6.73 -0.76 6.11
N GLU A 98 -7.26 -0.05 5.12
CA GLU A 98 -7.42 1.41 5.17
C GLU A 98 -8.31 1.85 6.34
N VAL A 99 -9.44 1.16 6.56
CA VAL A 99 -10.33 1.43 7.71
C VAL A 99 -9.60 1.24 9.04
N LYS A 100 -8.81 0.18 9.19
CA LYS A 100 -8.08 -0.11 10.43
C LYS A 100 -6.90 0.84 10.62
N PHE A 101 -6.17 1.14 9.55
CA PHE A 101 -5.04 2.06 9.58
C PHE A 101 -5.49 3.45 10.01
N LYS A 102 -6.57 3.96 9.42
CA LYS A 102 -7.20 5.23 9.82
C LYS A 102 -7.55 5.27 11.31
N SER A 103 -8.06 4.18 11.89
CA SER A 103 -8.38 4.12 13.32
C SER A 103 -7.16 4.22 14.25
N HIS A 104 -5.95 3.94 13.74
CA HIS A 104 -4.71 4.00 14.52
C HIS A 104 -3.94 5.30 14.33
N ILE A 105 -3.95 5.87 13.12
CA ILE A 105 -3.18 7.09 12.83
C ILE A 105 -4.02 8.37 12.91
N GLY A 106 -5.35 8.27 12.84
CA GLY A 106 -6.27 9.42 12.80
C GLY A 106 -6.79 9.74 11.40
N ASP A 107 -7.49 10.87 11.27
CA ASP A 107 -8.12 11.36 10.02
C ASP A 107 -7.12 11.96 8.99
N HIS A 108 -5.86 11.54 9.01
CA HIS A 108 -4.85 12.03 8.07
C HIS A 108 -5.11 11.51 6.65
N PRO A 109 -4.93 12.34 5.60
CA PRO A 109 -4.95 11.86 4.22
C PRO A 109 -3.86 10.81 3.99
N PHE A 110 -4.24 9.69 3.40
CA PHE A 110 -3.27 8.71 2.90
C PHE A 110 -3.79 8.04 1.63
N ASN A 111 -2.88 7.50 0.84
CA ASN A 111 -3.19 6.71 -0.34
C ASN A 111 -2.43 5.40 -0.32
N VAL A 112 -3.13 4.28 -0.55
CA VAL A 112 -2.52 2.95 -0.68
C VAL A 112 -2.59 2.50 -2.14
N THR A 113 -1.43 2.24 -2.73
CA THR A 113 -1.29 1.68 -4.07
C THR A 113 -0.88 0.21 -3.97
N CYS A 114 -1.72 -0.63 -4.56
CA CYS A 114 -1.46 -2.04 -4.81
C CYS A 114 -1.23 -2.25 -6.32
N PRO A 115 -0.46 -3.27 -6.73
CA PRO A 115 -0.41 -3.65 -8.14
C PRO A 115 -1.82 -3.99 -8.64
N ALA A 116 -2.07 -3.74 -9.93
CA ALA A 116 -3.31 -4.19 -10.56
C ALA A 116 -3.42 -5.70 -10.35
N GLN A 117 -4.54 -6.11 -9.73
CA GLN A 117 -4.98 -7.50 -9.72
C GLN A 117 -5.66 -7.68 -11.04
#